data_AF-A0AB39P0B6-F1
#
_entry.id   AF-A0AB39P0B6-F1
#
_cell.length_a   1.000
_cell.length_b   1.000
_cell.length_c   1.000
_cell.angle_alpha   90.00
_cell.angle_beta   90.00
_cell.angle_gamma   90.00
#
_symmetry.space_group_name_H-M   'P 1'
#
loop_
_entity.id
_entity.type
_entity.pdbx_description
1 polymer ?
#
loop_
_entity_poly.entity_id
_entity_poly.type
_entity_poly.pdbx_seq_one_letter_code
_entity_poly.pdbx_strand_id
1 'polypeptide(L)' 'MLGKAAFTIDWDNEQAICPHGAPSGSWTKLKNKDHTYLQARFAEAGCRACPDRAQCTASANGPRSIAVLRRAPHEI' A
#
# COMPACT_ATOMS: atom_id res chain seq x y z
N MET A 1 13.53 6.03 -5.49
CA MET A 1 12.34 5.22 -5.14
C MET A 1 11.93 5.61 -3.72
N LEU A 2 10.74 6.18 -3.54
CA LEU A 2 10.16 6.36 -2.21
C LEU A 2 9.92 4.95 -1.66
N GLY A 3 10.69 4.58 -0.64
CA GLY A 3 10.56 3.28 0.02
C GLY A 3 9.17 3.07 0.64
N LYS A 4 8.85 1.83 1.01
CA LYS A 4 7.58 1.47 1.68
C LYS A 4 7.25 2.33 2.91
N ALA A 5 8.25 2.97 3.54
CA ALA A 5 8.09 3.86 4.69
C ALA A 5 7.41 5.21 4.37
N ALA A 6 7.29 5.60 3.10
CA ALA A 6 6.65 6.86 2.72
C ALA A 6 5.11 6.81 2.75
N PHE A 7 4.52 5.65 3.02
CA PHE A 7 3.08 5.48 3.07
C PHE A 7 2.60 5.46 4.51
N THR A 8 1.56 6.23 4.76
CA THR A 8 0.85 6.17 6.04
C THR A 8 -0.12 5.02 5.99
N ILE A 9 -0.05 4.12 6.98
CA ILE A 9 -0.98 3.01 7.11
C ILE A 9 -1.90 3.31 8.26
N ASP A 10 -3.17 3.56 7.94
CA ASP A 10 -4.25 3.63 8.90
C ASP A 10 -4.72 2.21 9.18
N TRP A 11 -4.32 1.68 10.33
CA TRP A 11 -4.68 0.33 10.76
C TRP A 11 -6.12 0.26 11.28
N ASP A 12 -6.67 1.36 11.78
CA ASP A 12 -8.01 1.42 12.35
C ASP A 12 -9.06 1.33 11.24
N ASN A 13 -8.81 2.00 10.12
CA ASN A 13 -9.68 1.97 8.95
C ASN A 13 -9.24 0.96 7.88
N GLU A 14 -8.16 0.19 8.13
CA GLU A 14 -7.53 -0.71 7.14
C GLU A 14 -7.29 0.02 5.79
N GLN A 15 -6.65 1.20 5.84
CA GLN A 15 -6.37 2.05 4.67
C GLN A 15 -4.90 2.43 4.54
N ALA A 16 -4.39 2.45 3.30
CA ALA A 16 -3.03 2.90 3.02
C ALA A 16 -3.12 4.22 2.27
N ILE A 17 -2.49 5.25 2.82
CA ILE A 17 -2.47 6.59 2.25
C ILE A 17 -1.11 6.78 1.60
N CYS A 18 -1.11 7.15 0.32
CA CYS A 18 0.11 7.43 -0.40
C CYS A 18 0.71 8.77 0.07
N PRO A 19 2.00 9.07 -0.22
CA PRO A 19 2.62 10.35 0.12
C PRO A 19 1.85 11.59 -0.39
N HIS A 20 1.02 11.42 -1.42
CA HIS A 20 0.18 12.49 -2.00
C HIS A 20 -1.21 12.59 -1.37
N GLY A 21 -1.50 11.81 -0.32
CA GLY A 21 -2.79 11.83 0.38
C GLY A 21 -3.90 10.99 -0.24
N ALA A 22 -3.67 10.30 -1.35
CA ALA A 22 -4.68 9.42 -1.94
C ALA A 22 -4.79 8.09 -1.16
N PRO A 23 -5.99 7.67 -0.73
CA PRO A 23 -6.19 6.39 -0.06
C PRO A 23 -6.19 5.21 -1.05
N SER A 24 -5.87 4.03 -0.55
CA SER A 24 -6.00 2.76 -1.26
C SER A 24 -7.46 2.42 -1.53
N GLY A 25 -7.75 1.83 -2.69
CA GLY A 25 -9.11 1.45 -3.07
C GLY A 25 -9.51 0.05 -2.61
N SER A 26 -8.56 -0.86 -2.39
CA SER A 26 -8.87 -2.21 -1.90
C SER A 26 -7.74 -2.82 -1.07
N TRP A 27 -8.10 -3.66 -0.13
CA TRP A 27 -7.18 -4.39 0.74
C TRP A 27 -7.39 -5.89 0.57
N THR A 28 -6.30 -6.60 0.30
CA THR A 28 -6.30 -8.06 0.17
C THR A 28 -5.41 -8.66 1.25
N LYS A 29 -5.98 -9.54 2.07
CA LYS A 29 -5.23 -10.36 3.02
C LYS A 29 -4.44 -11.41 2.25
N LEU A 30 -3.12 -11.35 2.32
CA LEU A 30 -2.21 -12.34 1.77
C LEU A 30 -1.57 -13.10 2.92
N LYS A 31 -1.62 -14.42 2.89
CA LYS A 31 -1.00 -15.27 3.90
C LYS A 31 0.13 -16.06 3.24
N ASN A 32 1.34 -15.87 3.74
CA ASN A 32 2.46 -16.76 3.46
C ASN A 32 2.63 -17.74 4.63
N LYS A 33 3.52 -18.74 4.48
CA LYS A 33 3.76 -19.76 5.52
C LYS A 33 4.02 -19.15 6.90
N ASP A 34 4.77 -18.06 6.94
CA ASP A 34 5.27 -17.50 8.21
C ASP A 34 4.57 -16.18 8.61
N HIS A 35 3.90 -15.50 7.66
CA HIS A 35 3.41 -14.13 7.89
C HIS A 35 2.08 -13.84 7.19
N THR A 36 1.28 -13.00 7.83
CA THR A 36 0.09 -12.39 7.22
C THR A 36 0.40 -10.96 6.79
N TYR A 37 0.20 -10.69 5.51
CA TYR A 37 0.36 -9.38 4.88
C TYR A 37 -1.00 -8.80 4.52
N LEU A 38 -1.09 -7.48 4.52
CA LEU A 38 -2.19 -6.74 3.93
C LEU A 38 -1.65 -6.05 2.68
N GLN A 39 -2.16 -6.46 1.53
CA GLN A 39 -1.86 -5.83 0.25
C GLN A 39 -2.91 -4.76 -0.04
N ALA A 40 -2.53 -3.51 0.16
CA ALA A 40 -3.31 -2.37 -0.28
C ALA A 40 -3.07 -2.13 -1.79
N ARG A 41 -4.13 -2.12 -2.57
CA ARG A 41 -4.14 -1.73 -3.99
C ARG A 41 -4.74 -0.34 -4.13
N PHE A 42 -4.05 0.51 -4.89
CA PHE A 42 -4.56 1.82 -5.26
C PHE A 42 -5.38 1.71 -6.54
N ALA A 43 -6.36 2.60 -6.70
CA ALA A 43 -7.14 2.67 -7.93
C ALA A 43 -6.21 2.96 -9.11
N GLU A 44 -6.36 2.21 -10.21
CA GLU A 44 -5.49 2.35 -11.37
C GLU A 44 -5.58 3.75 -11.98
N ALA A 45 -6.81 4.27 -12.16
CA ALA A 45 -7.02 5.61 -12.71
C ALA A 45 -6.28 6.69 -11.89
N GLY A 46 -6.43 6.67 -10.56
CA GLY A 46 -5.75 7.61 -9.67
C GLY A 46 -4.23 7.42 -9.63
N CYS A 47 -3.77 6.17 -9.65
CA CYS A 47 -2.34 5.88 -9.66
C CYS A 47 -1.67 6.23 -11.00
N ARG A 48 -2.37 6.06 -12.13
CA ARG A 48 -1.86 6.30 -13.48
C ARG A 48 -1.79 7.79 -13.80
N ALA A 49 -2.75 8.57 -13.29
CA ALA A 49 -2.72 10.03 -13.38
C ALA A 49 -1.73 10.69 -12.41
N CYS A 50 -1.15 9.94 -11.47
CA CYS A 50 -0.21 10.48 -10.49
C CYS A 50 1.16 10.78 -11.14
N PRO A 51 1.63 12.04 -11.13
CA PRO A 51 2.91 12.42 -11.74
C PRO A 51 4.10 11.73 -11.06
N ASP A 52 3.98 11.46 -9.76
CA ASP A 52 5.04 10.84 -8.95
C ASP A 52 4.98 9.30 -8.95
N ARG A 53 4.18 8.69 -9.84
CA ARG A 53 4.07 7.24 -9.98
C ARG A 53 5.43 6.56 -10.12
N ALA A 54 6.34 7.15 -10.91
CA ALA A 54 7.70 6.63 -11.12
C ALA A 54 8.55 6.62 -9.83
N GLN A 55 8.28 7.54 -8.90
CA GLN A 55 8.93 7.53 -7.58
C GLN A 55 8.34 6.48 -6.65
N CYS A 56 7.09 6.07 -6.93
CA CYS A 56 6.22 5.31 -6.08
C CYS A 56 6.17 3.81 -6.38
N THR A 57 6.32 3.42 -7.65
CA THR A 57 6.37 2.03 -8.13
C THR A 57 7.20 1.98 -9.41
N ALA A 58 8.01 0.92 -9.56
CA ALA A 58 8.76 0.67 -10.80
C ALA A 58 7.93 -0.12 -11.84
N SER A 59 6.71 -0.56 -11.51
CA SER A 59 5.87 -1.29 -12.45
C SER A 59 5.44 -0.39 -13.59
N ALA A 60 5.64 -0.82 -14.83
CA ALA A 60 5.17 -0.09 -16.02
C ALA A 60 3.65 -0.24 -16.21
N ASN A 61 3.11 -1.45 -15.97
CA ASN A 61 1.77 -1.82 -16.44
C ASN A 61 0.70 -1.99 -15.35
N GLY A 62 1.08 -2.11 -14.07
CA GLY A 62 0.13 -2.31 -12.98
C GLY A 62 -0.16 -1.03 -12.18
N PRO A 63 -1.33 -0.95 -11.51
CA PRO A 63 -1.53 0.02 -10.44
C PRO A 63 -0.54 -0.22 -9.30
N ARG A 64 -0.25 0.82 -8.53
CA ARG A 64 0.54 0.69 -7.31
C ARG A 64 -0.15 -0.26 -6.33
N SER A 65 0.63 -1.18 -5.76
CA SER A 65 0.22 -1.95 -4.60
C SER A 65 1.33 -1.94 -3.56
N ILE A 66 0.95 -1.93 -2.28
CA ILE A 66 1.86 -2.06 -1.16
C ILE A 66 1.39 -3.22 -0.29
N ALA A 67 2.23 -4.24 -0.18
CA ALA A 67 2.10 -5.22 0.88
C ALA A 67 2.78 -4.69 2.15
N VAL A 68 2.01 -4.54 3.21
CA VAL A 68 2.51 -4.27 4.57
C VAL A 68 2.37 -5.55 5.38
N LEU A 69 3.38 -5.87 6.18
CA LEU A 69 3.23 -6.90 7.20
C LEU A 69 2.17 -6.39 8.16
N ARG A 70 1.11 -7.17 8.38
CA ARG A 70 0.21 -6.86 9.49
C ARG A 70 1.09 -6.95 10.74
N ARG A 71 1.37 -5.82 11.40
CA ARG A 71 1.97 -5.89 12.72
C ARG A 71 1.03 -6.79 13.51
N ALA A 72 1.54 -7.91 14.01
CA ALA A 72 0.82 -8.60 15.04
C ALA A 72 0.61 -7.57 16.17
N PRO A 73 -0.59 -7.53 16.79
CA PRO A 73 -0.83 -6.66 17.92
C PRO A 73 0.12 -7.12 19.02
N HIS A 74 1.29 -6.50 19.09
CA HIS A 74 2.25 -6.72 20.17
C HIS A 74 2.10 -5.55 21.12
N GLU A 75 1.40 -5.88 22.20
CA GLU A 75 1.45 -5.30 23.55
C GLU A 75 1.17 -3.81 23.69
N ILE A 76 -0.03 -3.49 24.20
CA ILE A 76 -0.20 -3.02 25.59
C ILE A 76 -1.46 -3.68 26.16
#